data_AF-A0A2E8GW74-F1
#
_entry.id   AF-A0A2E8GW74-F1
#
_cell.length_a   1.000
_cell.length_b   1.000
_cell.length_c   1.000
_cell.angle_alpha   90.00
_cell.angle_beta   90.00
_cell.angle_gamma   90.00
#
_symmetry.space_group_name_H-M   'P 1'
#
loop_
_entity.id
_entity.type
_entity.pdbx_description
1 polymer ?
#
loop_
_entity_poly.entity_id
_entity_poly.type
_entity_poly.pdbx_seq_one_letter_code
_entity_poly.pdbx_strand_id
1 'polypeptide(L)'
;MFNFVRTSDGGIVRLSNVRSEVDIITDIASAVLENKKIDFSTYKKHQNIRKAIGHIIPGFDKMSAIDRTKEEFQIGDRTFYDPKFATHDNKAIFKTITIPEQPVMNGQFKMSSIRSEGQFNTIVYEDEDTFRGINQRWVVMLNQDDMLNLKLKENDKVNLYNETDIMKKVKVQCVDIAKGNVATFFPEGNVLIPAITDPRSKTPSFKSTLVKISPIN
;
A
#
# COMPACT_ATOMS: atom_id res chain seq x y z
N MET A 1 -1.51 -13.93 -2.87
CA MET A 1 -0.67 -13.35 -3.93
C MET A 1 0.84 -13.61 -3.76
N PHE A 2 1.31 -14.34 -2.74
CA PHE A 2 2.71 -14.79 -2.70
C PHE A 2 2.75 -16.26 -2.27
N ASN A 3 2.79 -17.16 -3.25
CA ASN A 3 2.89 -18.60 -3.03
C ASN A 3 4.23 -19.17 -3.53
N PHE A 4 5.14 -18.34 -4.06
CA PHE A 4 6.40 -18.78 -4.64
C PHE A 4 7.57 -18.00 -4.04
N VAL A 5 8.60 -18.73 -3.60
CA VAL A 5 9.85 -18.19 -3.06
C VAL A 5 10.86 -18.12 -4.18
N ARG A 6 11.40 -16.91 -4.39
CA ARG A 6 12.46 -16.64 -5.35
C ARG A 6 13.78 -16.34 -4.66
N THR A 7 14.88 -16.70 -5.31
CA THR A 7 16.22 -16.33 -4.88
C THR A 7 16.61 -15.00 -5.52
N SER A 8 17.23 -14.13 -4.73
CA SER A 8 17.94 -12.96 -5.24
C SER A 8 19.42 -13.15 -4.99
N ASP A 9 20.25 -12.92 -6.01
CA ASP A 9 21.70 -12.88 -5.87
C ASP A 9 22.21 -11.54 -5.31
N GLY A 10 21.29 -10.69 -4.86
CA GLY A 10 21.59 -9.35 -4.39
C GLY A 10 21.81 -8.36 -5.54
N GLY A 11 22.37 -7.21 -5.20
CA GLY A 11 22.73 -6.18 -6.16
C GLY A 11 24.15 -5.68 -5.91
N ILE A 12 24.55 -4.65 -6.66
CA ILE A 12 25.84 -3.99 -6.50
C ILE A 12 25.91 -3.24 -5.16
N VAL A 13 27.12 -3.10 -4.62
CA VAL A 13 27.39 -2.16 -3.52
C VAL A 13 27.34 -0.75 -4.10
N ARG A 14 26.22 -0.03 -3.87
CA ARG A 14 26.05 1.35 -4.33
C ARG A 14 26.74 2.36 -3.43
N LEU A 15 26.74 2.12 -2.12
CA LEU A 15 27.34 2.96 -1.09
C LEU A 15 28.15 2.08 -0.14
N SER A 16 29.39 2.43 0.14
CA SER A 16 30.31 1.62 0.97
C SER A 16 30.23 1.92 2.47
N ASN A 17 29.52 2.98 2.85
CA ASN A 17 29.39 3.46 4.22
C ASN A 17 28.01 3.21 4.83
N VAL A 18 27.15 2.44 4.15
CA VAL A 18 25.83 2.06 4.66
C VAL A 18 25.83 0.61 5.15
N ARG A 19 24.99 0.33 6.13
CA ARG A 19 24.82 -0.99 6.72
C ARG A 19 23.50 -1.61 6.25
N SER A 20 23.43 -2.93 6.18
CA SER A 20 22.17 -3.60 5.87
C SER A 20 21.17 -3.43 7.03
N GLU A 21 19.87 -3.50 6.72
CA GLU A 21 18.82 -3.46 7.75
C GLU A 21 18.99 -4.61 8.76
N VAL A 22 19.36 -5.80 8.28
CA VAL A 22 19.67 -6.96 9.12
C VAL A 22 20.80 -6.65 10.10
N ASP A 23 21.89 -6.04 9.63
CA ASP A 23 23.01 -5.68 10.52
C ASP A 23 22.59 -4.67 11.60
N ILE A 24 21.76 -3.69 11.25
CA ILE A 24 21.28 -2.67 12.17
C ILE A 24 20.37 -3.30 13.23
N ILE A 25 19.37 -4.07 12.80
CA ILE A 25 18.41 -4.73 13.71
C ILE A 25 19.14 -5.71 14.64
N THR A 26 20.07 -6.50 14.09
CA THR A 26 20.87 -7.44 14.89
C THR A 26 21.73 -6.72 15.93
N ASP A 27 22.39 -5.60 15.58
CA ASP A 27 23.18 -4.84 16.56
C ASP A 27 22.32 -4.26 17.68
N ILE A 28 21.16 -3.69 17.35
CA ILE A 28 20.22 -3.16 18.34
C ILE A 28 19.77 -4.30 19.27
N ALA A 29 19.38 -5.44 18.71
CA ALA A 29 18.94 -6.60 19.49
C ALA A 29 20.06 -7.13 20.40
N SER A 30 21.29 -7.25 19.88
CA SER A 30 22.45 -7.65 20.65
C SER A 30 22.79 -6.67 21.76
N ALA A 31 22.67 -5.36 21.53
CA ALA A 31 22.91 -4.35 22.55
C ALA A 31 21.84 -4.34 23.66
N VAL A 32 20.57 -4.52 23.30
CA VAL A 32 19.44 -4.47 24.25
C VAL A 32 19.28 -5.78 25.03
N LEU A 33 19.47 -6.92 24.37
CA LEU A 33 19.23 -8.24 24.96
C LEU A 33 20.52 -8.93 25.45
N GLU A 34 21.68 -8.32 25.18
CA GLU A 34 23.01 -8.80 25.52
C GLU A 34 23.28 -10.24 25.06
N ASN A 35 22.56 -10.69 24.02
CA ASN A 35 22.63 -12.06 23.49
C ASN A 35 22.45 -13.18 24.54
N LYS A 36 21.77 -12.91 25.67
CA LYS A 36 21.67 -13.84 26.82
C LYS A 36 20.85 -15.10 26.53
N LYS A 37 19.77 -14.98 25.74
CA LYS A 37 18.86 -16.10 25.40
C LYS A 37 19.03 -16.58 23.96
N ILE A 38 19.26 -15.65 23.05
CA ILE A 38 19.46 -15.89 21.62
C ILE A 38 20.65 -15.03 21.23
N ASP A 39 21.65 -15.63 20.60
CA ASP A 39 22.74 -14.88 19.99
C ASP A 39 22.28 -14.29 18.66
N PHE A 40 21.84 -13.03 18.70
CA PHE A 40 21.37 -12.32 17.51
C PHE A 40 22.50 -12.08 16.51
N SER A 41 23.76 -11.99 16.97
CA SER A 41 24.90 -11.66 16.12
C SER A 41 25.09 -12.66 14.97
N THR A 42 24.65 -13.91 15.17
CA THR A 42 24.70 -14.96 14.15
C THR A 42 23.86 -14.64 12.91
N TYR A 43 22.78 -13.86 13.06
CA TYR A 43 21.84 -13.57 11.98
C TYR A 43 22.32 -12.50 11.00
N LYS A 44 23.44 -11.80 11.29
CA LYS A 44 24.15 -10.99 10.29
C LYS A 44 24.50 -11.82 9.04
N LYS A 45 24.75 -13.12 9.23
CA LYS A 45 24.84 -14.09 8.14
C LYS A 45 23.43 -14.47 7.71
N HIS A 46 22.96 -13.90 6.61
CA HIS A 46 21.61 -14.12 6.06
C HIS A 46 21.24 -15.62 5.87
N GLN A 47 22.23 -16.50 5.67
CA GLN A 47 22.03 -17.95 5.63
C GLN A 47 21.40 -18.48 6.93
N ASN A 48 21.78 -17.95 8.09
CA ASN A 48 21.23 -18.37 9.38
C ASN A 48 19.77 -17.95 9.54
N ILE A 49 19.38 -16.80 8.98
CA ILE A 49 17.97 -16.37 8.91
C ILE A 49 17.17 -17.35 8.06
N ARG A 50 17.69 -17.71 6.87
CA ARG A 50 17.03 -18.66 5.96
C ARG A 50 16.88 -20.06 6.59
N LYS A 51 17.90 -20.55 7.29
CA LYS A 51 17.84 -21.80 8.06
C LYS A 51 16.80 -21.74 9.19
N ALA A 52 16.74 -20.63 9.93
CA ALA A 52 15.73 -20.46 10.97
C ALA A 52 14.32 -20.46 10.37
N ILE A 53 14.09 -19.73 9.27
CA ILE A 53 12.81 -19.73 8.54
C ILE A 53 12.42 -21.15 8.11
N GLY A 54 13.33 -21.88 7.46
CA GLY A 54 13.04 -23.23 6.99
C GLY A 54 12.87 -24.27 8.09
N HIS A 55 13.37 -24.02 9.30
CA HIS A 55 13.14 -24.91 10.44
C HIS A 55 11.83 -24.62 11.17
N ILE A 56 11.38 -23.37 11.18
CA ILE A 56 10.28 -22.90 12.04
C ILE A 56 8.96 -22.77 11.27
N ILE A 57 8.99 -22.34 10.02
CA ILE A 57 7.78 -21.96 9.27
C ILE A 57 7.36 -23.13 8.36
N PRO A 58 6.18 -23.75 8.58
CA PRO A 58 5.68 -24.81 7.72
C PRO A 58 5.60 -24.39 6.24
N GLY A 59 6.02 -25.27 5.34
CA GLY A 59 6.03 -25.04 3.90
C GLY A 59 7.24 -24.24 3.40
N PHE A 60 8.17 -23.85 4.29
CA PHE A 60 9.43 -23.19 3.95
C PHE A 60 10.66 -24.09 4.13
N ASP A 61 10.49 -25.39 4.31
CA ASP A 61 11.57 -26.35 4.64
C ASP A 61 12.77 -26.25 3.69
N LYS A 62 12.50 -26.07 2.39
CA LYS A 62 13.51 -25.91 1.33
C LYS A 62 14.38 -24.65 1.51
N MET A 63 13.91 -23.64 2.25
CA MET A 63 14.66 -22.41 2.55
C MET A 63 15.99 -22.71 3.27
N SER A 64 16.06 -23.75 4.10
CA SER A 64 17.28 -24.10 4.85
C SER A 64 18.47 -24.49 3.97
N ALA A 65 18.20 -24.99 2.76
CA ALA A 65 19.21 -25.44 1.80
C ALA A 65 19.36 -24.50 0.58
N ILE A 66 18.53 -23.47 0.47
CA ILE A 66 18.38 -22.64 -0.73
C ILE A 66 19.66 -21.92 -1.15
N ASP A 67 20.55 -21.60 -0.20
CA ASP A 67 21.85 -20.99 -0.49
C ASP A 67 22.74 -21.87 -1.35
N ARG A 68 22.66 -23.20 -1.14
CA ARG A 68 23.43 -24.21 -1.86
C ARG A 68 22.71 -24.66 -3.13
N THR A 69 21.40 -24.91 -3.03
CA THR A 69 20.64 -25.51 -4.14
C THR A 69 20.21 -24.48 -5.17
N LYS A 70 20.03 -23.22 -4.75
CA LYS A 70 19.40 -22.14 -5.54
C LYS A 70 18.02 -22.54 -6.09
N GLU A 71 17.39 -23.55 -5.47
CA GLU A 71 16.10 -24.07 -5.90
C GLU A 71 14.99 -23.16 -5.37
N GLU A 72 14.39 -22.40 -6.29
CA GLU A 72 13.15 -21.67 -6.03
C GLU A 72 11.98 -22.65 -5.86
N PHE A 73 11.00 -22.31 -5.02
CA PHE A 73 9.94 -23.26 -4.69
C PHE A 73 8.61 -22.59 -4.39
N GLN A 74 7.54 -23.33 -4.65
CA GLN A 74 6.21 -22.97 -4.18
C GLN A 74 6.06 -23.34 -2.70
N ILE A 75 5.56 -22.42 -1.89
CA ILE A 75 5.29 -22.65 -0.48
C ILE A 75 4.20 -23.72 -0.37
N GLY A 76 4.45 -24.75 0.46
CA GLY A 76 3.50 -25.84 0.72
C GLY A 76 2.14 -25.32 1.18
N ASP A 77 1.07 -26.05 0.84
CA ASP A 77 -0.32 -25.80 1.27
C ASP A 77 -0.90 -24.42 0.91
N ARG A 78 -0.24 -23.66 0.04
CA ARG A 78 -0.76 -22.37 -0.47
C ARG A 78 -1.48 -22.48 -1.80
N THR A 79 -1.22 -23.53 -2.56
CA THR A 79 -1.96 -23.85 -3.78
C THR A 79 -2.81 -25.07 -3.51
N PHE A 80 -4.11 -24.90 -3.69
CA PHE A 80 -5.10 -25.94 -3.45
C PHE A 80 -5.36 -26.68 -4.76
N TYR A 81 -4.81 -27.88 -4.89
CA TYR A 81 -5.17 -28.80 -5.98
C TYR A 81 -6.43 -29.61 -5.64
N ASP A 82 -6.69 -29.80 -4.35
CA ASP A 82 -7.94 -30.31 -3.81
C ASP A 82 -8.67 -29.19 -3.03
N PRO A 83 -10.01 -29.13 -3.05
CA PRO A 83 -10.80 -28.12 -2.32
C PRO A 83 -10.87 -28.42 -0.82
N LYS A 84 -9.72 -28.59 -0.17
CA LYS A 84 -9.58 -28.79 1.28
C LYS A 84 -9.13 -27.49 1.93
N PHE A 85 -9.98 -26.93 2.77
CA PHE A 85 -9.73 -25.65 3.45
C PHE A 85 -9.33 -25.88 4.90
N ALA A 86 -8.58 -24.94 5.49
CA ALA A 86 -8.20 -24.98 6.91
C ALA A 86 -9.40 -24.61 7.82
N THR A 87 -10.48 -25.36 7.70
CA THR A 87 -11.74 -25.24 8.45
C THR A 87 -12.06 -26.58 9.11
N HIS A 88 -12.94 -26.60 10.11
CA HIS A 88 -13.20 -27.79 10.92
C HIS A 88 -13.67 -29.05 10.14
N ASP A 89 -14.23 -28.86 8.94
CA ASP A 89 -14.84 -29.87 8.09
C ASP A 89 -14.20 -29.88 6.69
N ASN A 90 -13.08 -29.16 6.54
CA ASN A 90 -12.32 -28.98 5.32
C ASN A 90 -13.07 -28.32 4.14
N LYS A 91 -14.21 -27.66 4.39
CA LYS A 91 -15.00 -26.97 3.34
C LYS A 91 -14.86 -25.45 3.38
N ALA A 92 -15.09 -24.80 2.24
CA ALA A 92 -15.16 -23.35 2.15
C ALA A 92 -16.36 -22.81 2.94
N ILE A 93 -16.17 -21.70 3.65
CA ILE A 93 -17.25 -21.03 4.39
C ILE A 93 -17.75 -19.86 3.56
N PHE A 94 -18.93 -20.03 2.96
CA PHE A 94 -19.63 -18.94 2.27
C PHE A 94 -20.37 -18.07 3.29
N LYS A 95 -20.21 -16.75 3.17
CA LYS A 95 -20.93 -15.76 3.98
C LYS A 95 -21.52 -14.71 3.07
N THR A 96 -22.78 -14.38 3.27
CA THR A 96 -23.37 -13.18 2.70
C THR A 96 -22.97 -12.00 3.58
N ILE A 97 -22.73 -10.85 2.96
CA ILE A 97 -22.50 -9.59 3.65
C ILE A 97 -23.51 -8.58 3.14
N THR A 98 -24.08 -7.80 4.05
CA THR A 98 -24.86 -6.62 3.66
C THR A 98 -23.88 -5.53 3.26
N ILE A 99 -24.02 -5.01 2.04
CA ILE A 99 -23.22 -3.88 1.59
C ILE A 99 -23.72 -2.64 2.36
N PRO A 100 -22.85 -1.94 3.11
CA PRO A 100 -23.27 -0.77 3.83
C PRO A 100 -23.68 0.33 2.86
N GLU A 101 -24.85 0.92 3.07
CA GLU A 101 -25.25 2.14 2.37
C GLU A 101 -24.36 3.30 2.86
N GLN A 102 -23.67 3.95 1.95
CA GLN A 102 -22.97 5.21 2.24
C GLN A 102 -23.60 6.32 1.40
N PRO A 103 -24.65 6.97 1.92
CA PRO A 103 -25.29 8.08 1.24
C PRO A 103 -24.29 9.24 1.12
N VAL A 104 -24.12 9.73 -0.10
CA VAL A 104 -23.39 10.98 -0.35
C VAL A 104 -24.39 12.10 -0.13
N MET A 105 -24.11 13.01 0.82
CA MET A 105 -24.98 14.19 0.99
C MET A 105 -24.75 15.18 -0.16
N ASN A 106 -25.74 16.04 -0.41
CA ASN A 106 -25.63 17.08 -1.43
C ASN A 106 -24.32 17.90 -1.27
N GLY A 107 -23.58 18.02 -2.36
CA GLY A 107 -22.32 18.75 -2.41
C GLY A 107 -21.09 18.00 -1.87
N GLN A 108 -21.22 16.71 -1.52
CA GLN A 108 -20.08 15.85 -1.20
C GLN A 108 -19.67 15.00 -2.39
N PHE A 109 -18.39 14.60 -2.39
CA PHE A 109 -17.80 13.67 -3.33
C PHE A 109 -17.12 12.53 -2.57
N LYS A 110 -17.06 11.34 -3.18
CA LYS A 110 -16.24 10.23 -2.68
C LYS A 110 -14.84 10.34 -3.26
N MET A 111 -13.86 10.62 -2.40
CA MET A 111 -12.45 10.69 -2.78
C MET A 111 -11.78 9.32 -2.72
N SER A 112 -11.02 9.02 -3.78
CA SER A 112 -10.01 7.96 -3.81
C SER A 112 -8.61 8.57 -3.93
N SER A 113 -7.71 8.21 -3.02
CA SER A 113 -6.27 8.43 -3.23
C SER A 113 -5.72 7.40 -4.21
N ILE A 114 -4.97 7.82 -5.22
CA ILE A 114 -4.40 6.95 -6.26
C ILE A 114 -2.90 7.19 -6.42
N ARG A 115 -2.21 6.30 -7.14
CA ARG A 115 -0.78 6.49 -7.46
C ARG A 115 -0.63 6.83 -8.93
N SER A 116 0.34 7.67 -9.24
CA SER A 116 0.77 7.92 -10.62
C SER A 116 1.57 6.72 -11.14
N GLU A 117 1.82 6.70 -12.45
CA GLU A 117 2.69 5.70 -13.08
C GLU A 117 4.14 5.82 -12.60
N GLY A 118 4.71 7.04 -12.58
CA GLY A 118 6.06 7.35 -12.10
C GLY A 118 6.24 7.29 -10.57
N GLN A 119 5.57 6.36 -9.89
CA GLN A 119 5.59 6.24 -8.43
C GLN A 119 5.58 4.78 -7.97
N PHE A 120 6.33 4.48 -6.91
CA PHE A 120 6.19 3.23 -6.16
C PHE A 120 5.87 3.51 -4.68
N ASN A 121 4.62 3.25 -4.28
CA ASN A 121 4.12 3.57 -2.95
C ASN A 121 4.35 5.03 -2.58
N THR A 122 5.21 5.33 -1.59
CA THR A 122 5.55 6.69 -1.15
C THR A 122 6.77 7.27 -1.86
N ILE A 123 7.46 6.47 -2.68
CA ILE A 123 8.62 6.92 -3.45
C ILE A 123 8.10 7.47 -4.78
N VAL A 124 8.17 8.79 -4.91
CA VAL A 124 7.83 9.52 -6.14
C VAL A 124 9.09 9.61 -6.98
N TYR A 125 9.06 9.06 -8.20
CA TYR A 125 10.14 9.19 -9.17
C TYR A 125 9.92 10.38 -10.10
N GLU A 126 8.65 10.67 -10.40
CA GLU A 126 8.24 11.73 -11.32
C GLU A 126 7.06 12.52 -10.75
N ASP A 127 7.08 13.84 -10.97
CA ASP A 127 5.98 14.74 -10.60
C ASP A 127 4.83 14.70 -11.61
N GLU A 128 5.09 14.21 -12.82
CA GLU A 128 4.12 14.08 -13.90
C GLU A 128 3.50 12.68 -13.92
N ASP A 129 2.24 12.61 -14.33
CA ASP A 129 1.51 11.37 -14.60
C ASP A 129 1.22 11.30 -16.10
N THR A 130 2.18 10.78 -16.85
CA THR A 130 2.13 10.66 -18.32
C THR A 130 0.91 9.88 -18.79
N PHE A 131 0.47 8.89 -18.01
CA PHE A 131 -0.73 8.10 -18.29
C PHE A 131 -2.01 8.94 -18.33
N ARG A 132 -2.10 9.99 -17.49
CA ARG A 132 -3.28 10.89 -17.42
C ARG A 132 -3.04 12.26 -18.05
N GLY A 133 -1.82 12.55 -18.52
CA GLY A 133 -1.44 13.86 -19.05
C GLY A 133 -1.42 14.97 -17.99
N ILE A 134 -1.21 14.62 -16.72
CA ILE A 134 -1.21 15.58 -15.60
C ILE A 134 0.24 15.92 -15.24
N ASN A 135 0.58 17.21 -15.26
CA ASN A 135 1.97 17.65 -15.10
C ASN A 135 2.40 17.99 -13.66
N GLN A 136 1.55 17.73 -12.67
CA GLN A 136 1.85 17.98 -11.26
C GLN A 136 0.99 17.12 -10.36
N ARG A 137 1.43 16.97 -9.10
CA ARG A 137 0.76 16.08 -8.14
C ARG A 137 -0.29 16.78 -7.26
N TRP A 138 -0.24 18.11 -7.14
CA TRP A 138 -1.16 18.88 -6.29
C TRP A 138 -2.47 19.21 -7.01
N VAL A 139 -3.24 18.17 -7.30
CA VAL A 139 -4.46 18.24 -8.13
C VAL A 139 -5.65 17.54 -7.48
N VAL A 140 -6.85 17.93 -7.90
CA VAL A 140 -8.08 17.15 -7.73
C VAL A 140 -8.61 16.76 -9.10
N MET A 141 -8.80 15.46 -9.29
CA MET A 141 -9.31 14.90 -10.53
C MET A 141 -10.83 14.75 -10.44
N LEU A 142 -11.53 15.23 -11.45
CA LEU A 142 -12.98 15.33 -11.49
C LEU A 142 -13.54 14.81 -12.81
N ASN A 143 -14.79 14.35 -12.77
CA ASN A 143 -15.57 14.09 -13.98
C ASN A 143 -15.96 15.42 -14.66
N GLN A 144 -16.04 15.41 -15.99
CA GLN A 144 -16.44 16.58 -16.79
C GLN A 144 -17.80 17.17 -16.37
N ASP A 145 -18.81 16.34 -16.10
CA ASP A 145 -20.15 16.83 -15.73
C ASP A 145 -20.19 17.40 -14.31
N ASP A 146 -19.39 16.87 -13.39
CA ASP A 146 -19.24 17.44 -12.06
C ASP A 146 -18.57 18.82 -12.12
N MET A 147 -17.56 18.97 -12.99
CA MET A 147 -16.95 20.27 -13.25
C MET A 147 -17.96 21.27 -13.80
N LEU A 148 -18.78 20.86 -14.78
CA LEU A 148 -19.84 21.71 -15.35
C LEU A 148 -20.86 22.13 -14.29
N ASN A 149 -21.32 21.20 -13.45
CA ASN A 149 -22.25 21.48 -12.35
C ASN A 149 -21.66 22.46 -11.32
N LEU A 150 -20.36 22.34 -11.05
CA LEU A 150 -19.63 23.24 -10.15
C LEU A 150 -19.17 24.54 -10.84
N LYS A 151 -19.41 24.70 -12.14
CA LYS A 151 -18.92 25.82 -12.98
C LYS A 151 -17.39 25.97 -12.96
N LEU A 152 -16.68 24.85 -12.86
CA LEU A 152 -15.23 24.77 -12.88
C LEU A 152 -14.71 24.47 -14.29
N LYS A 153 -13.53 24.99 -14.60
CA LYS A 153 -12.77 24.68 -15.81
C LYS A 153 -11.50 23.90 -15.47
N GLU A 154 -10.98 23.22 -16.49
CA GLU A 154 -9.65 22.63 -16.43
C GLU A 154 -8.64 23.68 -15.94
N ASN A 155 -7.75 23.29 -15.03
CA ASN A 155 -6.73 24.14 -14.43
C ASN A 155 -7.20 25.22 -13.44
N ASP A 156 -8.50 25.34 -13.17
CA ASP A 156 -9.00 26.18 -12.06
C ASP A 156 -8.41 25.67 -10.74
N LYS A 157 -8.35 26.56 -9.75
CA LYS A 157 -7.87 26.19 -8.41
C LYS A 157 -9.03 26.21 -7.42
N VAL A 158 -9.11 25.16 -6.62
CA VAL A 158 -10.14 24.98 -5.60
C VAL A 158 -9.54 24.52 -4.28
N ASN A 159 -10.33 24.54 -3.23
CA ASN A 159 -10.02 23.87 -1.98
C ASN A 159 -10.79 22.55 -1.91
N LEU A 160 -10.09 21.47 -1.57
CA LEU A 160 -10.69 20.16 -1.30
C LEU A 160 -10.57 19.89 0.20
N TYR A 161 -11.68 19.63 0.89
CA TYR A 161 -11.67 19.57 2.35
C TYR A 161 -12.69 18.60 2.93
N ASN A 162 -12.49 18.21 4.18
CA ASN A 162 -13.47 17.52 5.01
C ASN A 162 -13.24 17.86 6.49
N GLU A 163 -13.75 17.04 7.39
CA GLU A 163 -13.60 17.24 8.85
C GLU A 163 -12.18 16.95 9.34
N THR A 164 -11.35 16.27 8.55
CA THR A 164 -9.95 15.98 8.90
C THR A 164 -9.08 17.20 8.64
N ASP A 165 -9.07 17.70 7.39
CA ASP A 165 -8.30 18.89 7.02
C ASP A 165 -8.70 19.42 5.62
N ILE A 166 -7.86 20.26 5.03
CA ILE A 166 -8.02 20.92 3.73
C ILE A 166 -6.75 20.81 2.87
N MET A 167 -6.90 20.36 1.63
CA MET A 167 -5.94 20.59 0.55
C MET A 167 -6.25 21.94 -0.11
N LYS A 168 -5.44 22.95 0.16
CA LYS A 168 -5.65 24.30 -0.36
C LYS A 168 -5.14 24.45 -1.79
N LYS A 169 -5.87 25.20 -2.60
CA LYS A 169 -5.47 25.63 -3.94
C LYS A 169 -5.02 24.48 -4.87
N VAL A 170 -5.68 23.32 -4.77
CA VAL A 170 -5.45 22.19 -5.68
C VAL A 170 -5.97 22.53 -7.06
N LYS A 171 -5.26 22.06 -8.09
CA LYS A 171 -5.63 22.30 -9.47
C LYS A 171 -6.67 21.28 -9.94
N VAL A 172 -7.72 21.74 -10.61
CA VAL A 172 -8.75 20.88 -11.20
C VAL A 172 -8.20 20.21 -12.46
N GLN A 173 -8.35 18.90 -12.54
CA GLN A 173 -8.01 18.10 -13.72
C GLN A 173 -9.20 17.24 -14.14
N CYS A 174 -9.62 17.34 -15.40
CA CYS A 174 -10.69 16.54 -15.97
C CYS A 174 -10.16 15.14 -16.32
N VAL A 175 -10.76 14.10 -15.74
CA VAL A 175 -10.43 12.71 -16.05
C VAL A 175 -11.71 11.89 -16.20
N ASP A 176 -11.59 10.74 -16.85
CA ASP A 176 -12.68 9.76 -16.94
C ASP A 176 -12.84 8.99 -15.61
N ILE A 177 -13.47 9.65 -14.63
CA ILE A 177 -13.89 9.07 -13.35
C ILE A 177 -15.41 9.13 -13.25
N ALA A 178 -16.02 8.19 -12.54
CA ALA A 178 -17.46 8.18 -12.32
C ALA A 178 -17.95 9.44 -11.57
N LYS A 179 -19.07 10.02 -12.02
CA LYS A 179 -19.70 11.20 -11.38
C LYS A 179 -19.88 11.03 -9.88
N GLY A 180 -19.74 12.12 -9.13
CA GLY A 180 -19.81 12.12 -7.66
C GLY A 180 -18.56 11.55 -6.97
N ASN A 181 -17.52 11.23 -7.73
CA ASN A 181 -16.23 10.79 -7.21
C ASN A 181 -15.14 11.77 -7.62
N VAL A 182 -14.09 11.84 -6.79
CA VAL A 182 -12.88 12.59 -7.08
C VAL A 182 -11.66 11.74 -6.79
N ALA A 183 -10.54 12.06 -7.42
CA ALA A 183 -9.27 11.44 -7.09
C ALA A 183 -8.20 12.48 -6.76
N THR A 184 -7.29 12.08 -5.86
CA THR A 184 -6.08 12.82 -5.50
C THR A 184 -4.90 11.86 -5.57
N PHE A 185 -3.70 12.38 -5.80
CA PHE A 185 -2.52 11.53 -5.71
C PHE A 185 -2.19 11.20 -4.25
N PHE A 186 -1.69 10.00 -4.01
CA PHE A 186 -1.05 9.59 -2.77
C PHE A 186 0.44 9.96 -2.87
N PRO A 187 1.07 10.55 -1.84
CA PRO A 187 0.51 10.83 -0.52
C PRO A 187 -0.17 12.20 -0.38
N GLU A 188 -0.28 12.99 -1.44
CA GLU A 188 -0.78 14.38 -1.39
C GLU A 188 -2.17 14.49 -0.72
N GLY A 189 -3.07 13.56 -1.03
CA GLY A 189 -4.42 13.47 -0.47
C GLY A 189 -4.51 12.95 0.97
N ASN A 190 -3.41 12.49 1.58
CA ASN A 190 -3.44 11.87 2.92
C ASN A 190 -3.95 12.82 4.01
N VAL A 191 -3.77 14.13 3.83
CA VAL A 191 -4.27 15.14 4.78
C VAL A 191 -5.81 15.07 4.95
N LEU A 192 -6.52 14.54 3.95
CA LEU A 192 -7.98 14.35 3.99
C LEU A 192 -8.39 12.97 4.49
N ILE A 193 -7.48 12.00 4.61
CA ILE A 193 -7.81 10.63 5.00
C ILE A 193 -7.92 10.58 6.53
N PRO A 194 -9.11 10.29 7.09
CA PRO A 194 -9.28 10.22 8.53
C PRO A 194 -8.49 9.03 9.12
N ALA A 195 -8.04 9.17 10.36
CA ALA A 195 -7.43 8.08 11.12
C ALA A 195 -8.42 6.98 11.55
N ILE A 196 -9.68 7.04 11.09
CA ILE A 196 -10.68 6.01 11.29
C ILE A 196 -10.33 4.81 10.43
N THR A 197 -10.28 3.63 11.06
CA THR A 197 -9.87 2.39 10.40
C THR A 197 -10.93 1.30 10.53
N ASP A 198 -10.94 0.38 9.57
CA ASP A 198 -11.72 -0.86 9.70
C ASP A 198 -11.42 -1.58 11.03
N PRO A 199 -12.43 -1.90 11.86
CA PRO A 199 -12.22 -2.45 13.20
C PRO A 199 -11.38 -3.74 13.23
N ARG A 200 -11.45 -4.54 12.15
CA ARG A 200 -10.77 -5.84 12.04
C ARG A 200 -9.35 -5.71 11.50
N SER A 201 -9.19 -5.12 10.32
CA SER A 201 -7.91 -5.03 9.59
C SER A 201 -7.08 -3.82 9.97
N LYS A 202 -7.66 -2.83 10.67
CA LYS A 202 -7.04 -1.54 11.00
C LYS A 202 -6.62 -0.73 9.76
N THR A 203 -7.24 -1.00 8.61
CA THR A 203 -6.97 -0.29 7.35
C THR A 203 -7.77 1.02 7.26
N PRO A 204 -7.15 2.18 6.98
CA PRO A 204 -7.86 3.44 6.73
C PRO A 204 -8.65 3.48 5.41
N SER A 205 -9.60 4.42 5.29
CA SER A 205 -10.50 4.55 4.12
C SER A 205 -9.89 5.32 2.93
N PHE A 206 -8.77 4.82 2.38
CA PHE A 206 -8.05 5.47 1.28
C PHE A 206 -8.83 5.60 -0.04
N LYS A 207 -9.91 4.83 -0.21
CA LYS A 207 -10.69 4.72 -1.46
C LYS A 207 -12.13 5.23 -1.35
N SER A 208 -12.55 5.62 -0.15
CA SER A 208 -13.91 6.10 0.10
C SER A 208 -13.91 7.10 1.25
N THR A 209 -13.32 8.26 1.00
CA THR A 209 -13.31 9.38 1.95
C THR A 209 -14.23 10.47 1.44
N LEU A 210 -15.20 10.92 2.24
CA LEU A 210 -16.08 12.02 1.83
C LEU A 210 -15.33 13.35 1.90
N VAL A 211 -15.48 14.15 0.85
CA VAL A 211 -14.85 15.47 0.71
C VAL A 211 -15.85 16.46 0.09
N LYS A 212 -15.56 17.75 0.25
CA LYS A 212 -16.28 18.86 -0.38
C LYS A 212 -15.30 19.72 -1.16
N ILE A 213 -15.81 20.40 -2.19
CA ILE A 213 -15.05 21.34 -3.01
C ILE A 213 -15.59 22.74 -2.76
N SER A 214 -14.70 23.70 -2.50
CA SER A 214 -15.04 25.12 -2.46
C SER A 214 -14.13 25.93 -3.39
N PRO A 215 -14.66 26.99 -4.04
CA PRO A 215 -13.84 27.94 -4.78
C PRO A 215 -12.79 28.61 -3.89
N ILE A 216 -11.74 29.15 -4.51
CA ILE A 216 -10.83 30.06 -3.83
C ILE A 216 -11.46 31.44 -3.85
N ASN A 217 -11.74 31.98 -2.67
CA ASN A 217 -12.02 33.40 -2.49
C ASN A 217 -10.77 34.23 -2.78
#